data_AF-A0A0L7SY29-F1
#
_entry.id   AF-A0A0L7SY29-F1
#
_cell.length_a   1.000
_cell.length_b   1.000
_cell.length_c   1.000
_cell.angle_alpha   90.00
_cell.angle_beta   90.00
_cell.angle_gamma   90.00
#
_symmetry.space_group_name_H-M   'P 1'
#
loop_
_entity.id
_entity.type
_entity.pdbx_description
1 polymer ?
#
loop_
_entity_poly.entity_id
_entity_poly.type
_entity_poly.pdbx_seq_one_letter_code
_entity_poly.pdbx_strand_id
1 'polypeptide(L)'
;MKTTLQKVRDGIAAALLGKTPEQLADEQRRDAVKNAVDEYLIRHPGWKPSQQPAPAVSPVANTKQKAIRIMKTLGAGAGGFTPHEIDPEMLRLAREKCRQVVAENPKRYSHIIESAPLR
;
A
#
# COMPACT_ATOMS: atom_id res chain seq x y z
N MET A 1 -15.15 -24.54 6.16
CA MET A 1 -14.90 -25.43 7.32
C MET A 1 -15.10 -26.87 6.87
N LYS A 2 -14.22 -27.80 7.27
CA LYS A 2 -14.40 -29.23 6.94
C LYS A 2 -15.59 -29.79 7.71
N THR A 3 -16.39 -30.64 7.07
CA THR A 3 -17.51 -31.36 7.72
C THR A 3 -16.98 -32.37 8.75
N THR A 4 -17.83 -32.77 9.70
CA THR A 4 -17.46 -33.73 10.75
C THR A 4 -16.95 -35.06 10.18
N LEU A 5 -17.61 -35.58 9.13
CA LEU A 5 -17.19 -36.80 8.44
C LEU A 5 -15.79 -36.68 7.83
N GLN A 6 -15.47 -35.50 7.28
CA GLN A 6 -14.19 -35.27 6.64
C GLN A 6 -13.05 -35.18 7.66
N LYS A 7 -13.31 -34.61 8.84
CA LYS A 7 -12.34 -34.61 9.95
C LYS A 7 -12.04 -36.03 10.44
N VAL A 8 -13.05 -36.88 10.56
CA VAL A 8 -12.87 -38.29 10.98
C VAL A 8 -12.05 -39.06 9.94
N ARG A 9 -12.38 -38.91 8.65
CA ARG A 9 -11.62 -39.56 7.56
C ARG A 9 -10.16 -39.12 7.54
N ASP A 10 -9.90 -37.81 7.62
CA ASP A 10 -8.55 -37.26 7.62
C ASP A 10 -7.78 -37.71 8.89
N GLY A 11 -8.47 -37.83 10.03
CA GLY A 11 -7.98 -38.44 11.27
C GLY A 11 -7.49 -39.87 11.10
N ILE A 12 -8.33 -40.73 10.51
CA ILE A 12 -8.01 -42.13 10.27
C ILE A 12 -6.83 -42.27 9.30
N ALA A 13 -6.84 -41.52 8.20
CA ALA A 13 -5.76 -41.54 7.22
C ALA A 13 -4.41 -41.13 7.83
N ALA A 14 -4.40 -40.13 8.70
CA ALA A 14 -3.20 -39.69 9.38
C ALA A 14 -2.72 -40.70 10.43
N ALA A 15 -3.63 -41.27 11.21
CA ALA A 15 -3.32 -42.29 12.21
C ALA A 15 -2.69 -43.55 11.59
N LEU A 16 -3.17 -44.00 10.43
CA LEU A 16 -2.59 -45.13 9.69
C LEU A 16 -1.13 -44.90 9.29
N LEU A 17 -0.75 -43.64 9.11
CA LEU A 17 0.60 -43.22 8.74
C LEU A 17 1.43 -42.78 9.95
N GLY A 18 0.89 -42.88 11.17
CA GLY A 18 1.54 -42.41 12.40
C GLY A 18 1.72 -40.89 12.48
N LYS A 19 0.89 -40.13 11.76
CA LYS A 19 0.97 -38.66 11.63
C LYS A 19 -0.27 -37.99 12.19
N THR A 20 -0.17 -36.68 12.45
CA THR A 20 -1.37 -35.87 12.70
C THR A 20 -2.04 -35.47 11.38
N PRO A 21 -3.36 -35.20 11.36
CA PRO A 21 -4.07 -34.77 10.15
C PRO A 21 -3.49 -33.50 9.51
N GLU A 22 -2.95 -32.60 10.33
CA GLU A 22 -2.27 -31.38 9.88
C GLU A 22 -0.96 -31.70 9.18
N GLN A 23 -0.13 -32.58 9.75
CA GLN A 23 1.13 -33.01 9.15
C GLN A 23 0.89 -33.71 7.81
N LEU A 24 -0.11 -34.59 7.74
CA LEU A 24 -0.47 -35.28 6.50
C LEU A 24 -0.97 -34.30 5.43
N ALA A 25 -1.82 -33.34 5.82
CA ALA A 25 -2.30 -32.31 4.89
C ALA A 25 -1.17 -31.41 4.39
N ASP A 26 -0.20 -31.08 5.25
CA ASP A 26 0.95 -30.26 4.89
C ASP A 26 1.88 -30.97 3.91
N GLU A 27 2.13 -32.27 4.10
CA GLU A 27 2.87 -33.10 3.15
C GLU A 27 2.14 -33.19 1.81
N GLN A 28 0.84 -33.51 1.80
CA GLN A 28 0.05 -33.54 0.58
C GLN A 28 0.09 -32.21 -0.19
N ARG A 29 0.06 -31.08 0.52
CA ARG A 29 0.21 -29.75 -0.10
C ARG A 29 1.60 -29.58 -0.73
N ARG A 30 2.65 -30.00 -0.04
CA ARG A 30 4.03 -29.92 -0.57
C ARG A 30 4.20 -30.79 -1.82
N ASP A 31 3.67 -32.02 -1.79
CA ASP A 31 3.73 -32.95 -2.91
C ASP A 31 2.93 -32.43 -4.11
N ALA A 32 1.75 -31.87 -3.87
CA ALA A 32 0.94 -31.26 -4.93
C ALA A 32 1.66 -30.07 -5.58
N VAL A 33 2.29 -29.20 -4.79
CA VAL A 33 3.08 -28.08 -5.30
C VAL A 33 4.29 -28.57 -6.09
N LYS A 34 5.01 -29.57 -5.57
CA LYS A 34 6.15 -30.16 -6.27
C LYS A 34 5.74 -30.72 -7.62
N ASN A 35 4.69 -31.53 -7.66
CA ASN A 35 4.19 -32.12 -8.91
C ASN A 35 3.77 -31.06 -9.93
N ALA A 36 3.07 -30.01 -9.48
CA ALA A 36 2.66 -28.91 -10.36
C ALA A 36 3.86 -28.14 -10.92
N VAL A 37 4.89 -27.91 -10.10
CA VAL A 37 6.14 -27.28 -10.53
C VAL A 37 6.90 -28.18 -11.50
N ASP A 38 7.03 -29.48 -11.21
CA ASP A 38 7.69 -30.44 -12.09
C ASP A 38 6.99 -30.52 -13.45
N GLU A 39 5.66 -30.58 -13.48
CA GLU A 39 4.86 -30.57 -14.71
C GLU A 39 4.99 -29.26 -15.50
N TYR A 40 5.12 -28.14 -14.80
CA TYR A 40 5.38 -26.84 -15.42
C TYR A 40 6.78 -26.81 -16.06
N LEU A 41 7.80 -27.28 -15.36
CA LEU A 41 9.18 -27.33 -15.86
C LEU A 41 9.33 -28.26 -17.06
N ILE A 42 8.62 -29.40 -17.07
CA ILE A 42 8.58 -30.32 -18.23
C ILE A 42 7.97 -29.63 -19.45
N ARG A 43 6.89 -28.86 -19.27
CA ARG A 43 6.23 -28.11 -20.36
C ARG A 43 7.00 -26.88 -20.81
N HIS A 44 7.87 -26.33 -19.96
CA HIS A 44 8.64 -25.12 -20.23
C HIS A 44 10.16 -25.36 -20.03
N PRO A 45 10.82 -26.14 -20.91
CA PRO A 45 12.23 -26.51 -20.74
C PRO A 45 13.22 -25.33 -20.84
N GLY A 46 12.80 -24.21 -21.42
CA GLY A 46 13.58 -22.97 -21.47
C GLY A 46 13.39 -22.05 -20.27
N TRP A 47 12.46 -22.37 -19.37
CA TRP A 47 12.20 -21.55 -18.19
C TRP A 47 13.33 -21.75 -17.17
N LYS A 48 13.89 -20.64 -16.70
CA LYS A 48 14.86 -20.61 -15.60
C LYS A 48 14.30 -19.68 -14.52
N PRO A 49 14.39 -20.04 -13.23
CA PRO A 49 14.10 -19.11 -12.15
C PRO A 49 14.94 -17.84 -12.38
N SER A 50 14.30 -16.67 -12.29
CA SER A 50 15.04 -15.42 -12.38
C SER A 50 16.09 -15.40 -11.26
N GLN A 51 17.36 -15.32 -11.62
CA GLN A 51 18.45 -15.10 -10.67
C GLN A 51 18.59 -13.62 -10.30
N GLN A 52 17.72 -12.74 -10.82
CA GLN A 52 17.64 -11.40 -10.27
C GLN A 52 17.23 -11.54 -8.81
N PRO A 53 18.06 -11.06 -7.86
CA PRO A 53 17.63 -11.00 -6.49
C PRO A 53 16.31 -10.23 -6.48
N ALA A 54 15.26 -10.83 -5.91
CA ALA A 54 14.09 -10.07 -5.53
C ALA A 54 14.60 -8.80 -4.84
N PRO A 55 14.16 -7.58 -5.23
CA PRO A 55 14.69 -6.36 -4.65
C PRO A 55 14.65 -6.56 -3.15
N ALA A 56 15.82 -6.49 -2.51
CA ALA A 56 15.96 -6.75 -1.10
C ALA A 56 15.11 -5.71 -0.37
N VAL A 57 13.83 -6.01 -0.15
CA VAL A 57 13.08 -5.41 0.93
C VAL A 57 13.63 -6.11 2.15
N SER A 58 14.86 -5.72 2.55
CA SER A 58 15.49 -6.19 3.76
C SER A 58 14.43 -6.11 4.85
N PRO A 59 14.09 -7.23 5.51
CA PRO A 59 13.21 -7.19 6.67
C PRO A 59 13.83 -6.17 7.60
N VAL A 60 13.08 -5.11 7.90
CA VAL A 60 13.62 -4.04 8.74
C VAL A 60 13.68 -4.59 10.16
N ALA A 61 14.81 -5.19 10.51
CA ALA A 61 15.02 -5.87 11.79
C ALA A 61 15.03 -4.91 12.98
N ASN A 62 15.34 -3.63 12.74
CA ASN A 62 15.44 -2.62 13.78
C ASN A 62 14.36 -1.53 13.61
N THR A 63 13.58 -1.28 14.66
CA THR A 63 12.54 -0.24 14.71
C THR A 63 13.05 1.14 14.29
N LYS A 64 14.31 1.48 14.55
CA LYS A 64 14.92 2.75 14.12
C LYS A 64 15.06 2.85 12.60
N GLN A 65 15.51 1.77 11.95
CA GLN A 65 15.60 1.72 10.48
C GLN A 65 14.21 1.81 9.84
N LYS A 66 13.18 1.28 10.52
CA LYS A 66 11.79 1.33 10.03
C LYS A 66 11.27 2.76 10.08
N ALA A 67 11.50 3.46 11.18
CA ALA A 67 11.14 4.87 11.33
C ALA A 67 11.83 5.75 10.29
N ILE A 68 13.12 5.55 10.03
CA ILE A 68 13.88 6.31 9.01
C ILE A 68 13.33 6.06 7.61
N ARG A 69 12.99 4.81 7.27
CA ARG A 69 12.42 4.46 5.96
C ARG A 69 11.03 5.05 5.79
N ILE A 70 10.19 4.97 6.83
CA ILE A 70 8.87 5.60 6.88
C ILE A 70 8.98 7.11 6.72
N MET A 71 9.88 7.77 7.43
CA MET A 71 10.14 9.21 7.30
C MET A 71 10.53 9.58 5.86
N LYS A 72 11.45 8.84 5.23
CA LYS A 72 11.82 9.07 3.83
C LYS A 72 10.65 8.86 2.87
N THR A 73 9.82 7.83 3.05
CA THR A 73 8.66 7.58 2.18
C THR A 73 7.54 8.59 2.39
N LEU A 74 7.40 9.13 3.59
CA LEU A 74 6.46 10.21 3.91
C LEU A 74 6.97 11.59 3.47
N GLY A 75 8.07 11.66 2.73
CA GLY A 75 8.59 12.90 2.18
C GLY A 75 9.23 13.81 3.23
N ALA A 76 9.58 13.31 4.42
CA ALA A 76 10.42 14.02 5.37
C ALA A 76 11.85 14.11 4.80
N GLY A 77 12.04 15.06 3.89
CA GLY A 77 13.24 15.23 3.06
C GLY A 77 12.96 15.61 1.60
N ALA A 78 11.70 15.59 1.15
CA ALA A 78 11.31 15.92 -0.23
C ALA A 78 11.18 17.45 -0.50
N GLY A 79 11.83 18.27 0.33
CA GLY A 79 11.75 19.72 0.27
C GLY A 79 10.94 20.28 1.42
N GLY A 80 11.55 21.15 2.22
CA GLY A 80 10.80 21.96 3.17
C GLY A 80 9.73 22.76 2.45
N PHE A 81 8.67 23.13 3.17
CA PHE A 81 7.67 24.07 2.69
C PHE A 81 8.38 25.28 2.06
N THR A 82 8.23 25.42 0.75
CA THR A 82 8.69 26.59 0.01
C THR A 82 7.51 27.56 0.05
N PRO A 83 7.58 28.66 0.81
CA PRO A 83 6.53 29.66 0.78
C PRO A 83 6.38 30.11 -0.67
N HIS A 84 5.16 30.09 -1.21
CA HIS A 84 4.92 30.79 -2.46
C HIS A 84 5.17 32.27 -2.20
N GLU A 85 6.25 32.81 -2.79
CA GLU A 85 6.44 34.25 -2.87
C GLU A 85 5.30 34.80 -3.73
N ILE A 86 4.28 35.33 -3.05
CA ILE A 86 3.18 36.01 -3.72
C ILE A 86 3.70 37.38 -4.13
N ASP A 87 3.71 37.65 -5.44
CA ASP A 87 3.98 38.99 -5.95
C ASP A 87 3.00 39.99 -5.29
N PRO A 88 3.50 40.98 -4.51
CA PRO A 88 2.65 41.89 -3.76
C PRO A 88 1.73 42.72 -4.66
N GLU A 89 2.12 43.00 -5.90
CA GLU A 89 1.26 43.73 -6.85
C GLU A 89 0.12 42.85 -7.36
N MET A 90 0.40 41.57 -7.65
CA MET A 90 -0.64 40.61 -8.04
C MET A 90 -1.65 40.39 -6.91
N LEU A 91 -1.17 40.35 -5.66
CA LEU A 91 -2.04 40.28 -4.48
C LEU A 91 -2.91 41.53 -4.33
N ARG A 92 -2.35 42.71 -4.57
CA ARG A 92 -3.09 43.99 -4.51
C ARG A 92 -4.19 44.03 -5.59
N LEU A 93 -3.85 43.67 -6.82
CA LEU A 93 -4.79 43.63 -7.94
C LEU A 93 -5.93 42.63 -7.70
N ALA A 94 -5.60 41.43 -7.21
CA ALA A 94 -6.60 40.41 -6.89
C ALA A 94 -7.58 40.90 -5.81
N ARG A 95 -7.08 41.56 -4.76
CA ARG A 95 -7.92 42.14 -3.70
C ARG A 95 -8.85 43.23 -4.22
N GLU A 96 -8.35 44.09 -5.11
CA GLU A 96 -9.17 45.15 -5.72
C GLU A 96 -10.29 44.56 -6.60
N LYS A 97 -9.98 43.55 -7.42
CA LYS A 97 -10.97 42.85 -8.23
C LYS A 97 -12.02 42.13 -7.38
N CYS A 98 -11.61 41.47 -6.30
CA CYS A 98 -12.54 40.86 -5.36
C CYS A 98 -13.51 41.88 -4.74
N ARG A 99 -13.03 43.08 -4.38
CA ARG A 99 -13.90 44.15 -3.89
C ARG A 99 -14.88 44.66 -4.96
N GLN A 100 -14.45 44.77 -6.22
CA GLN A 100 -15.32 45.13 -7.34
C GLN A 100 -16.45 44.10 -7.51
N VAL A 101 -16.13 42.80 -7.51
CA VAL A 101 -17.12 41.71 -7.64
C VAL A 101 -18.13 41.71 -6.49
N VAL A 102 -17.68 41.98 -5.25
CA VAL A 102 -18.59 42.12 -4.10
C VAL A 102 -19.49 43.36 -4.22
N ALA A 103 -18.95 44.48 -4.72
CA ALA A 103 -19.72 45.70 -4.93
C ALA A 103 -20.77 45.54 -6.05
N GLU A 104 -20.44 44.82 -7.13
CA GLU A 104 -21.35 44.54 -8.23
C GLU A 104 -22.53 43.65 -7.81
N ASN A 105 -22.29 42.66 -6.93
CA ASN A 105 -23.31 41.70 -6.51
C ASN A 105 -23.20 41.33 -5.02
N PRO A 106 -23.56 42.24 -4.10
CA PRO A 106 -23.32 42.07 -2.67
C PRO A 106 -24.10 40.88 -2.11
N LYS A 107 -25.36 40.68 -2.51
CA LYS A 107 -26.18 39.54 -2.03
C LYS A 107 -25.56 38.18 -2.34
N ARG A 108 -24.82 38.06 -3.45
CA ARG A 108 -24.23 36.80 -3.90
C ARG A 108 -22.84 36.56 -3.35
N TYR A 109 -22.05 37.60 -3.12
CA TYR A 109 -20.62 37.43 -2.82
C TYR A 109 -20.19 37.93 -1.45
N SER A 110 -20.97 38.76 -0.75
CA SER A 110 -20.57 39.32 0.56
C SER A 110 -20.33 38.27 1.65
N HIS A 111 -20.98 37.10 1.55
CA HIS A 111 -20.88 35.99 2.49
C HIS A 111 -19.80 34.97 2.12
N ILE A 112 -19.17 35.11 0.94
CA ILE A 112 -18.16 34.19 0.42
C ILE A 112 -16.80 34.87 0.39
N ILE A 113 -16.76 36.16 0.05
CA ILE A 113 -15.55 36.95 -0.05
C ILE A 113 -15.66 38.06 0.99
N GLU A 114 -14.97 37.89 2.11
CA GLU A 114 -14.90 38.93 3.13
C GLU A 114 -14.24 40.19 2.55
N SER A 115 -14.99 41.29 2.55
CA SER A 115 -14.49 42.59 2.06
C SER A 115 -13.57 43.29 3.06
N ALA A 116 -13.50 42.80 4.30
CA ALA A 116 -12.62 43.28 5.36
C ALA A 116 -11.30 42.49 5.39
N PRO A 117 -10.18 43.10 5.81
CA PRO A 117 -8.95 42.36 6.01
C PRO A 117 -9.13 41.32 7.13
N LEU A 118 -8.72 40.08 6.85
CA LEU A 118 -8.59 39.02 7.86
C LEU A 118 -7.62 39.51 8.95
N ARG A 119 -8.08 39.53 10.20
CA ARG A 119 -7.28 39.89 11.38
C ARG A 119 -6.31 38.79 11.76
#